data_AF-A0A2L2YT31-F1
#
_entry.id   AF-A0A2L2YT31-F1
#
_cell.length_a   1.000
_cell.length_b   1.000
_cell.length_c   1.000
_cell.angle_alpha   90.00
_cell.angle_beta   90.00
_cell.angle_gamma   90.00
#
_symmetry.space_group_name_H-M   'P 1'
#
loop_
_entity.id
_entity.type
_entity.pdbx_description
1 polymer ?
#
loop_
_entity_poly.entity_id
_entity_poly.type
_entity_poly.pdbx_seq_one_letter_code
_entity_poly.pdbx_strand_id
1 'polypeptide(L)'
;MKYLLYFGLIIAALVRNIAGKQQDGYIFTSPRSLKNGGNNELNLRRFGNLDGGNLQVQVFYRNDYNSENETVAASEDFEIPEGEEESILNLYLKISDDNYFNGRIQINGSFGDYEISGSDSVSFSKGKKSIIIIQTDKPLYKPGETVKFRVLKVNKFLKPTEKNNSAEVYVEDTKGTRLFQFENLDLQKGLVQRDFPLSDEPVLGRWSIKVKNGDSEQSTNFEVKEYVLPKFEVKIKFPSFVLANAEPAGAASARIRFLFIVTHISIGSSAATLLSGFDTFNFPLYGKPGL
;
A
#
# COMPACT_ATOMS: atom_id res chain seq x y z
N MET A 1 -3.61 5.19 6.09
CA MET A 1 -3.64 4.14 5.05
C MET A 1 -4.33 2.92 5.65
N LYS A 2 -5.55 2.60 5.19
CA LYS A 2 -6.28 1.40 5.60
C LYS A 2 -5.77 0.24 4.74
N TYR A 3 -5.04 -0.70 5.32
CA TYR A 3 -4.76 -1.98 4.67
C TYR A 3 -6.04 -2.82 4.77
N LEU A 4 -6.91 -2.73 3.77
CA LEU A 4 -7.98 -3.71 3.60
C LEU A 4 -7.35 -4.98 3.01
N LEU A 5 -7.32 -6.04 3.83
CA LEU A 5 -7.15 -7.41 3.35
C LEU A 5 -8.38 -7.76 2.50
N TYR A 6 -8.27 -7.61 1.19
CA TYR A 6 -9.28 -8.08 0.25
C TYR A 6 -9.01 -9.54 -0.06
N PHE A 7 -9.72 -10.44 0.62
CA PHE A 7 -9.86 -11.82 0.19
C PHE A 7 -10.75 -11.85 -1.07
N GLY A 8 -10.27 -12.52 -2.13
CA GLY A 8 -11.11 -12.84 -3.28
C GLY A 8 -12.12 -13.90 -2.86
N LEU A 9 -13.41 -13.58 -2.98
CA LEU A 9 -14.52 -14.46 -2.68
C LEU A 9 -15.01 -15.03 -4.02
N ILE A 10 -14.87 -16.34 -4.24
CA ILE A 10 -15.57 -17.01 -5.34
C ILE A 10 -16.83 -17.63 -4.75
N ILE A 11 -17.99 -17.11 -5.14
CA ILE A 11 -19.29 -17.76 -4.93
C ILE A 11 -19.69 -18.34 -6.29
N ALA A 12 -19.76 -19.67 -6.38
CA ALA A 12 -20.53 -20.34 -7.42
C ALA A 12 -21.53 -21.26 -6.71
N ALA A 13 -22.82 -20.92 -6.78
CA ALA A 13 -23.91 -21.74 -6.25
C ALA A 13 -24.83 -22.12 -7.42
N LEU A 14 -25.07 -23.43 -7.60
CA LEU A 14 -26.20 -23.92 -8.38
C LEU A 14 -27.15 -24.65 -7.44
N VAL A 15 -28.29 -24.03 -7.14
CA VAL A 15 -29.33 -24.60 -6.26
C VAL A 15 -30.32 -25.38 -7.12
N ARG A 16 -30.40 -26.71 -6.94
CA ARG A 16 -31.58 -27.48 -7.33
C ARG A 16 -32.40 -27.80 -6.07
N ASN A 17 -33.61 -27.28 -6.04
CA ASN A 17 -34.57 -27.50 -4.97
C ASN A 17 -35.24 -28.87 -5.18
N ILE A 18 -34.74 -29.89 -4.48
CA ILE A 18 -35.43 -31.18 -4.33
C ILE A 18 -35.64 -31.38 -2.84
N ALA A 19 -36.91 -31.42 -2.43
CA ALA A 19 -37.34 -31.49 -1.05
C ALA A 19 -36.58 -32.57 -0.26
N GLY A 20 -35.92 -32.17 0.83
CA GLY A 20 -35.46 -33.08 1.90
C GLY A 20 -34.09 -33.74 1.77
N LYS A 21 -33.24 -33.40 0.78
CA LYS A 21 -31.85 -33.89 0.69
C LYS A 21 -30.85 -32.82 1.14
N GLN A 22 -29.85 -33.24 1.92
CA GLN A 22 -28.65 -32.45 2.22
C GLN A 22 -28.03 -31.99 0.88
N GLN A 23 -27.78 -30.68 0.75
CA GLN A 23 -27.26 -30.12 -0.50
C GLN A 23 -25.75 -30.35 -0.56
N ASP A 24 -25.33 -31.16 -1.52
CA ASP A 24 -23.92 -31.37 -1.82
C ASP A 24 -23.35 -30.16 -2.56
N GLY A 25 -22.11 -29.77 -2.25
CA GLY A 25 -21.48 -28.62 -2.90
C GLY A 25 -20.03 -28.43 -2.48
N TYR A 26 -19.37 -27.45 -3.09
CA TYR A 26 -17.99 -27.10 -2.79
C TYR A 26 -17.78 -25.59 -2.79
N ILE A 27 -16.75 -25.16 -2.08
CA ILE A 27 -16.20 -23.83 -2.12
C ILE A 27 -14.71 -23.98 -2.37
N PHE A 28 -14.23 -23.34 -3.44
CA PHE A 28 -12.80 -23.24 -3.72
C PHE A 28 -12.36 -21.80 -3.50
N THR A 29 -11.32 -21.62 -2.70
CA THR A 29 -10.75 -20.30 -2.43
C THR A 29 -9.28 -20.25 -2.83
N SER A 30 -8.90 -19.12 -3.42
CA SER A 30 -7.53 -18.84 -3.83
C SER A 30 -7.14 -17.38 -3.54
N PRO A 31 -5.85 -17.09 -3.33
CA PRO A 31 -5.39 -15.71 -3.25
C PRO A 31 -5.60 -14.97 -4.58
N ARG A 32 -6.16 -13.75 -4.53
CA ARG A 32 -6.30 -12.87 -5.71
C ARG A 32 -4.95 -12.51 -6.36
N SER A 33 -3.86 -12.57 -5.57
CA SER A 33 -2.50 -12.37 -6.05
C SER A 33 -1.65 -13.60 -5.76
N LEU A 34 -1.29 -14.33 -6.81
CA LEU A 34 -0.43 -15.51 -6.72
C LEU A 34 1.03 -15.10 -6.78
N LYS A 35 1.85 -15.70 -5.91
CA LYS A 35 3.30 -15.48 -5.84
C LYS A 35 3.97 -16.28 -6.96
N ASN A 36 4.67 -15.60 -7.86
CA ASN A 36 5.56 -16.22 -8.83
C ASN A 36 6.88 -16.63 -8.14
N GLY A 37 7.35 -17.86 -8.38
CA GLY A 37 8.55 -18.44 -7.80
C GLY A 37 8.36 -19.03 -6.41
N GLY A 38 7.14 -19.49 -6.08
CA GLY A 38 6.85 -20.08 -4.77
C GLY A 38 5.49 -20.75 -4.69
N ASN A 39 5.26 -21.45 -3.56
CA ASN A 39 3.99 -22.10 -3.26
C ASN A 39 2.89 -21.08 -2.93
N ASN A 40 1.72 -21.32 -3.49
CA ASN A 40 0.47 -20.64 -3.19
C ASN A 40 -0.48 -21.65 -2.57
N GLU A 41 -0.98 -21.32 -1.39
CA GLU A 41 -1.93 -22.13 -0.66
C GLU A 41 -3.33 -21.84 -1.19
N LEU A 42 -4.03 -22.89 -1.60
CA LEU A 42 -5.40 -22.89 -2.07
C LEU A 42 -6.20 -23.77 -1.11
N ASN A 43 -7.50 -23.55 -1.04
CA ASN A 43 -8.35 -24.30 -0.13
C ASN A 43 -9.62 -24.75 -0.85
N LEU A 44 -9.89 -26.04 -0.75
CA LEU A 44 -11.13 -26.66 -1.18
C LEU A 44 -11.91 -27.09 0.06
N ARG A 45 -13.13 -26.60 0.18
CA ARG A 45 -14.09 -27.05 1.19
C ARG A 45 -15.27 -27.72 0.53
N ARG A 46 -15.64 -28.90 1.00
CA ARG A 46 -16.81 -29.66 0.54
C ARG A 46 -17.91 -29.63 1.59
N PHE A 47 -19.16 -29.71 1.13
CA PHE A 47 -20.35 -29.79 1.95
C PHE A 47 -21.24 -30.91 1.42
N GLY A 48 -21.95 -31.60 2.31
CA GLY A 48 -22.76 -32.76 1.95
C GLY A 48 -21.94 -34.05 1.91
N ASN A 49 -22.43 -35.06 1.20
CA ASN A 49 -21.83 -36.39 1.15
C ASN A 49 -21.20 -36.64 -0.21
N LEU A 50 -20.08 -35.94 -0.47
CA LEU A 50 -19.29 -36.08 -1.69
C LEU A 50 -18.18 -37.12 -1.49
N ASP A 51 -18.07 -38.07 -2.42
CA ASP A 51 -17.02 -39.08 -2.45
C ASP A 51 -15.62 -38.45 -2.65
N GLY A 52 -14.56 -39.25 -2.49
CA GLY A 52 -13.22 -38.87 -2.92
C GLY A 52 -13.14 -38.65 -4.44
N GLY A 53 -12.09 -37.98 -4.90
CA GLY A 53 -11.94 -37.68 -6.32
C GLY A 53 -10.69 -36.91 -6.69
N ASN A 54 -10.64 -36.44 -7.92
CA ASN A 54 -9.51 -35.72 -8.49
C ASN A 54 -9.88 -34.27 -8.81
N LEU A 55 -8.94 -33.36 -8.53
CA LEU A 55 -9.06 -31.94 -8.84
C LEU A 55 -7.81 -31.47 -9.58
N GLN A 56 -7.99 -31.09 -10.84
CA GLN A 56 -6.97 -30.38 -11.60
C GLN A 56 -7.10 -28.88 -11.36
N VAL A 57 -5.98 -28.25 -11.00
CA VAL A 57 -5.86 -26.80 -10.87
C VAL A 57 -4.88 -26.29 -11.92
N GLN A 58 -5.35 -25.38 -12.76
CA GLN A 58 -4.57 -24.73 -13.80
C GLN A 58 -4.52 -23.23 -13.59
N VAL A 59 -3.36 -22.64 -13.83
CA VAL A 59 -3.18 -21.19 -13.84
C VAL A 59 -2.73 -20.77 -15.22
N PHE A 60 -3.42 -19.80 -15.78
CA PHE A 60 -3.15 -19.22 -17.08
C PHE A 60 -2.69 -17.78 -16.93
N TYR A 61 -1.81 -17.32 -17.82
CA TYR A 61 -1.35 -15.93 -17.89
C TYR A 61 -1.34 -15.44 -19.34
N ARG A 62 -1.24 -14.12 -19.51
CA ARG A 62 -1.16 -13.46 -20.82
C ARG A 62 0.18 -12.75 -20.96
N ASN A 63 0.79 -12.86 -22.14
CA ASN A 63 2.11 -12.28 -22.44
C ASN A 63 2.01 -10.82 -22.90
N ASP A 64 0.81 -10.39 -23.32
CA ASP A 64 0.48 -9.03 -23.70
C ASP A 64 -0.88 -8.66 -23.10
N TYR A 65 -1.06 -7.39 -22.77
CA TYR A 65 -2.33 -6.82 -22.35
C TYR A 65 -3.44 -7.03 -23.38
N ASN A 66 -3.09 -6.99 -24.68
CA ASN A 66 -4.05 -7.15 -25.79
C ASN A 66 -4.13 -8.58 -26.35
N SER A 67 -3.37 -9.54 -25.79
CA SER A 67 -3.40 -10.92 -26.28
C SER A 67 -4.66 -11.63 -25.79
N GLU A 68 -5.40 -12.23 -26.72
CA GLU A 68 -6.47 -13.18 -26.41
C GLU A 68 -5.92 -14.58 -26.08
N ASN A 69 -4.67 -14.86 -26.48
CA ASN A 69 -4.02 -16.13 -26.18
C ASN A 69 -3.56 -16.17 -24.73
N GLU A 70 -3.84 -17.30 -24.09
CA GLU A 70 -3.44 -17.62 -22.72
C GLU A 70 -2.40 -18.74 -22.72
N THR A 71 -1.39 -18.61 -21.88
CA THR A 71 -0.34 -19.62 -21.68
C THR A 71 -0.53 -20.26 -20.32
N VAL A 72 -0.35 -21.58 -20.22
CA VAL A 72 -0.40 -22.29 -18.93
C VAL A 72 0.86 -21.97 -18.11
N ALA A 73 0.70 -21.36 -16.95
CA ALA A 73 1.78 -21.11 -15.99
C ALA A 73 2.03 -22.28 -15.04
N ALA A 74 0.96 -22.99 -14.65
CA ALA A 74 1.01 -24.14 -13.76
C ALA A 74 -0.20 -25.04 -14.03
N SER A 75 0.00 -26.35 -13.87
CA SER A 75 -1.05 -27.37 -13.95
C SER A 75 -0.68 -28.46 -12.95
N GLU A 76 -1.49 -28.63 -11.92
CA GLU A 76 -1.29 -29.66 -10.89
C GLU A 76 -2.59 -30.41 -10.66
N ASP A 77 -2.47 -31.73 -10.49
CA ASP A 77 -3.57 -32.62 -10.15
C ASP A 77 -3.48 -32.99 -8.67
N PHE A 78 -4.60 -32.87 -7.97
CA PHE A 78 -4.73 -33.18 -6.54
C PHE A 78 -5.72 -34.32 -6.35
N GLU A 79 -5.33 -35.33 -5.59
CA GLU A 79 -6.22 -36.38 -5.12
C GLU A 79 -6.84 -35.93 -3.79
N ILE A 80 -8.16 -35.87 -3.74
CA ILE A 80 -8.94 -35.46 -2.58
C ILE A 80 -9.56 -36.73 -1.96
N PRO A 81 -9.14 -37.14 -0.76
CA PRO A 81 -9.66 -38.36 -0.15
C PRO A 81 -11.12 -38.20 0.28
N GLU A 82 -11.82 -39.32 0.41
CA GLU A 82 -13.20 -39.33 0.92
C GLU A 82 -13.25 -38.86 2.39
N GLY A 83 -14.30 -38.12 2.77
CA GLY A 83 -14.53 -37.70 4.14
C GLY A 83 -13.75 -36.46 4.62
N GLU A 84 -12.79 -35.94 3.85
CA GLU A 84 -12.16 -34.65 4.15
C GLU A 84 -13.08 -33.47 3.80
N GLU A 85 -13.65 -32.80 4.79
CA GLU A 85 -14.45 -31.58 4.56
C GLU A 85 -13.60 -30.42 4.01
N GLU A 86 -12.32 -30.36 4.37
CA GLU A 86 -11.41 -29.29 4.02
C GLU A 86 -10.05 -29.84 3.59
N SER A 87 -9.61 -29.48 2.38
CA SER A 87 -8.33 -29.89 1.81
C SER A 87 -7.50 -28.67 1.42
N ILE A 88 -6.26 -28.62 1.92
CA ILE A 88 -5.29 -27.56 1.63
C ILE A 88 -4.40 -28.00 0.48
N LEU A 89 -4.40 -27.22 -0.61
CA LEU A 89 -3.68 -27.55 -1.84
C LEU A 89 -2.52 -26.57 -2.02
N ASN A 90 -1.32 -27.07 -2.26
CA ASN A 90 -0.14 -26.25 -2.44
C ASN A 90 0.27 -26.23 -3.91
N LEU A 91 -0.02 -25.13 -4.60
CA LEU A 91 0.33 -24.94 -6.02
C LEU A 91 1.65 -24.19 -6.15
N TYR A 92 2.68 -24.82 -6.74
CA TYR A 92 3.92 -24.10 -7.05
C TYR A 92 3.78 -23.36 -8.39
N LEU A 93 3.91 -22.04 -8.35
CA LEU A 93 3.80 -21.21 -9.55
C LEU A 93 5.17 -20.72 -9.99
N LYS A 94 5.53 -20.98 -11.25
CA LYS A 94 6.72 -20.41 -11.90
C LYS A 94 6.41 -19.97 -13.33
N ILE A 95 6.27 -18.66 -13.51
CA ILE A 95 6.19 -18.02 -14.82
C ILE A 95 7.61 -17.63 -15.22
N SER A 96 8.09 -18.21 -16.33
CA SER A 96 9.44 -17.99 -16.85
C SER A 96 9.56 -16.75 -17.74
N ASP A 97 8.44 -16.28 -18.30
CA ASP A 97 8.43 -15.08 -19.15
C ASP A 97 8.69 -13.82 -18.31
N ASP A 98 9.47 -12.88 -18.86
CA ASP A 98 9.78 -11.62 -18.18
C ASP A 98 8.59 -10.66 -18.13
N ASN A 99 7.73 -10.75 -19.14
CA ASN A 99 6.53 -9.96 -19.32
C ASN A 99 5.30 -10.87 -19.23
N TYR A 100 4.64 -10.81 -18.08
CA TYR A 100 3.34 -11.44 -17.86
C TYR A 100 2.39 -10.44 -17.23
N PHE A 101 1.14 -10.49 -17.68
CA PHE A 101 0.04 -9.68 -17.17
C PHE A 101 -0.89 -10.54 -16.32
N ASN A 102 -2.02 -9.96 -15.93
CA ASN A 102 -3.07 -10.67 -15.20
C ASN A 102 -3.50 -11.93 -15.98
N GLY A 103 -4.00 -12.90 -15.22
CA GLY A 103 -4.38 -14.20 -15.75
C GLY A 103 -5.64 -14.72 -15.07
N ARG A 104 -5.85 -16.02 -15.16
CA ARG A 104 -6.95 -16.70 -14.47
C ARG A 104 -6.51 -18.02 -13.87
N ILE A 105 -7.15 -18.39 -12.77
CA ILE A 105 -7.10 -19.74 -12.23
C ILE A 105 -8.32 -20.50 -12.73
N GLN A 106 -8.16 -21.77 -13.05
CA GLN A 106 -9.23 -22.69 -13.43
C GLN A 106 -9.10 -23.97 -12.62
N ILE A 107 -10.23 -24.50 -12.18
CA ILE A 107 -10.33 -25.83 -11.60
C ILE A 107 -11.23 -26.68 -12.46
N ASN A 108 -10.87 -27.96 -12.64
CA ASN A 108 -11.71 -28.98 -13.25
C ASN A 108 -11.50 -30.28 -12.47
N GLY A 109 -12.54 -31.07 -12.24
CA GLY A 109 -12.38 -32.32 -11.52
C GLY A 109 -13.69 -33.07 -11.33
N SER A 110 -13.64 -34.17 -10.59
CA SER A 110 -14.82 -34.94 -10.24
C SER A 110 -14.69 -35.57 -8.87
N PHE A 111 -15.79 -35.61 -8.11
CA PHE A 111 -15.95 -36.35 -6.86
C PHE A 111 -17.02 -37.41 -7.05
N GLY A 112 -16.61 -38.67 -7.25
CA GLY A 112 -17.52 -39.71 -7.77
C GLY A 112 -18.12 -39.30 -9.12
N ASP A 113 -19.45 -39.32 -9.22
CA ASP A 113 -20.19 -38.91 -10.43
C ASP A 113 -20.41 -37.38 -10.55
N TYR A 114 -19.94 -36.60 -9.56
CA TYR A 114 -20.13 -35.14 -9.54
C TYR A 114 -18.95 -34.42 -10.19
N GLU A 115 -19.17 -33.87 -11.38
CA GLU A 115 -18.20 -32.98 -12.05
C GLU A 115 -18.19 -31.59 -11.42
N ILE A 116 -16.99 -31.03 -11.25
CA ILE A 116 -16.78 -29.67 -10.76
C ILE A 116 -15.90 -28.87 -11.71
N SER A 117 -16.22 -27.60 -11.88
CA SER A 117 -15.40 -26.66 -12.63
C SER A 117 -15.58 -25.23 -12.13
N GLY A 118 -14.59 -24.38 -12.36
CA GLY A 118 -14.67 -22.98 -11.97
C GLY A 118 -13.48 -22.19 -12.46
N SER A 119 -13.64 -20.88 -12.66
CA SER A 119 -12.52 -20.02 -13.04
C SER A 119 -12.69 -18.61 -12.47
N ASP A 120 -11.58 -17.96 -12.13
CA ASP A 120 -11.57 -16.57 -11.68
C ASP A 120 -10.27 -15.86 -12.08
N SER A 121 -10.32 -14.53 -12.14
CA SER A 121 -9.17 -13.69 -12.49
C SER A 121 -8.18 -13.58 -11.34
N VAL A 122 -6.90 -13.75 -11.66
CA VAL A 122 -5.79 -13.61 -10.71
C VAL A 122 -4.75 -12.62 -11.21
N SER A 123 -4.06 -12.01 -10.27
CA SER A 123 -2.86 -11.21 -10.52
C SER A 123 -1.63 -11.97 -10.09
N PHE A 124 -0.48 -11.61 -10.63
CA PHE A 124 0.79 -12.23 -10.27
C PHE A 124 1.69 -11.24 -9.54
N SER A 125 2.16 -11.62 -8.37
CA SER A 125 3.16 -10.87 -7.63
C SER A 125 4.52 -11.53 -7.79
N LYS A 126 5.53 -10.76 -8.23
CA LYS A 126 6.93 -11.13 -7.99
C LYS A 126 7.08 -11.14 -6.47
N GLY A 127 7.59 -12.22 -5.88
CA GLY A 127 7.76 -12.32 -4.43
C GLY A 127 8.70 -11.22 -3.92
N LYS A 128 8.17 -10.04 -3.58
CA LYS A 128 8.94 -8.96 -2.98
C LYS A 128 9.41 -9.45 -1.61
N LYS A 129 10.69 -9.81 -1.54
CA LYS A 129 11.29 -10.37 -0.32
C LYS A 129 11.36 -9.33 0.82
N SER A 130 11.28 -8.05 0.49
CA SER A 130 11.34 -6.93 1.43
C SER A 130 10.52 -5.72 0.99
N ILE A 131 10.11 -4.93 1.97
CA ILE A 131 9.46 -3.63 1.86
C ILE A 131 10.50 -2.57 2.26
N ILE A 132 10.65 -1.52 1.44
CA ILE A 132 11.52 -0.38 1.72
C ILE A 132 10.64 0.83 1.99
N ILE A 133 10.90 1.50 3.11
CA ILE A 133 10.19 2.69 3.56
C ILE A 133 11.20 3.80 3.71
N ILE A 134 10.96 4.94 3.06
CA ILE A 134 11.82 6.13 3.13
C ILE A 134 11.05 7.21 3.86
N GLN A 135 11.68 7.83 4.85
CA GLN A 135 11.07 8.91 5.64
C GLN A 135 12.04 10.06 5.77
N THR A 136 11.56 11.27 5.46
CA THR A 136 12.24 12.52 5.77
C THR A 136 11.78 13.04 7.14
N ASP A 137 12.59 13.87 7.81
CA ASP A 137 12.19 14.50 9.08
C ASP A 137 11.08 15.55 8.88
N LYS A 138 11.08 16.23 7.73
CA LYS A 138 10.09 17.20 7.29
C LYS A 138 9.62 16.90 5.87
N PRO A 139 8.35 17.20 5.52
CA PRO A 139 7.89 17.16 4.14
C PRO A 139 8.31 18.41 3.35
N LEU A 140 8.78 19.46 4.04
CA LEU A 140 9.07 20.77 3.49
C LEU A 140 10.39 21.33 4.04
N TYR A 141 11.26 21.80 3.14
CA TYR A 141 12.56 22.40 3.48
C TYR A 141 12.72 23.78 2.85
N LYS A 142 13.52 24.62 3.50
CA LYS A 142 13.99 25.90 2.97
C LYS A 142 15.35 25.74 2.28
N PRO A 143 15.71 26.67 1.39
CA PRO A 143 17.11 26.87 1.01
C PRO A 143 18.07 26.92 2.21
N GLY A 144 19.26 26.33 2.06
CA GLY A 144 20.29 26.23 3.10
C GLY A 144 20.02 25.21 4.22
N GLU A 145 18.84 24.56 4.27
CA GLU A 145 18.58 23.53 5.28
C GLU A 145 19.22 22.18 4.94
N THR A 146 19.55 21.40 5.97
CA THR A 146 19.95 20.01 5.83
C THR A 146 18.72 19.10 5.80
N VAL A 147 18.60 18.30 4.73
CA VAL A 147 17.58 17.26 4.60
C VAL A 147 18.03 16.03 5.36
N LYS A 148 17.24 15.59 6.34
CA LYS A 148 17.50 14.36 7.10
C LYS A 148 16.50 13.30 6.70
N PHE A 149 16.98 12.09 6.43
CA PHE A 149 16.13 10.98 6.06
C PHE A 149 16.62 9.66 6.66
N ARG A 150 15.70 8.71 6.70
CA ARG A 150 15.98 7.32 7.08
C ARG A 150 15.35 6.36 6.10
N VAL A 151 16.04 5.26 5.87
CA VAL A 151 15.58 4.14 5.04
C VAL A 151 15.40 2.94 5.95
N LEU A 152 14.19 2.40 5.97
CA LEU A 152 13.82 1.20 6.71
C LEU A 152 13.50 0.07 5.74
N LYS A 153 14.14 -1.07 5.91
CA LYS A 153 13.91 -2.30 5.16
C LYS A 153 13.40 -3.39 6.08
N VAL A 154 12.19 -3.87 5.80
CA VAL A 154 11.51 -4.92 6.55
C VAL A 154 11.07 -6.05 5.63
N ASN A 155 10.87 -7.23 6.18
CA ASN A 155 10.26 -8.35 5.45
C ASN A 155 8.72 -8.25 5.45
N LYS A 156 8.04 -9.24 4.85
CA LYS A 156 6.58 -9.33 4.81
C LYS A 156 5.89 -9.36 6.18
N PHE A 157 6.61 -9.71 7.25
CA PHE A 157 6.12 -9.72 8.62
C PHE A 157 6.46 -8.42 9.37
N LEU A 158 6.88 -7.37 8.64
CA LEU A 158 7.30 -6.08 9.19
C LEU A 158 8.47 -6.18 10.18
N LYS A 159 9.26 -7.25 10.09
CA LYS A 159 10.48 -7.41 10.89
C LYS A 159 11.69 -6.97 10.07
N PRO A 160 12.72 -6.36 10.69
CA PRO A 160 13.98 -6.11 10.02
C PRO A 160 14.55 -7.38 9.38
N THR A 161 15.20 -7.22 8.23
CA THR A 161 15.88 -8.32 7.54
C THR A 161 17.34 -7.96 7.33
N GLU A 162 18.23 -8.93 7.50
CA GLU A 162 19.67 -8.77 7.24
C GLU A 162 20.09 -9.27 5.85
N LYS A 163 19.15 -9.85 5.10
CA LYS A 163 19.41 -10.31 3.73
C LYS A 163 19.42 -9.17 2.73
N ASN A 164 20.43 -9.13 1.87
CA ASN A 164 20.63 -8.14 0.80
C ASN A 164 20.66 -6.70 1.34
N ASN A 165 21.39 -6.43 2.40
CA ASN A 165 21.34 -5.12 3.09
C ASN A 165 21.98 -3.96 2.33
N SER A 166 22.84 -4.23 1.34
CA SER A 166 23.45 -3.17 0.53
C SER A 166 22.41 -2.50 -0.35
N ALA A 167 22.24 -1.18 -0.20
CA ALA A 167 21.36 -0.37 -1.03
C ALA A 167 22.11 0.84 -1.60
N GLU A 168 21.70 1.29 -2.78
CA GLU A 168 22.08 2.57 -3.35
C GLU A 168 20.97 3.57 -3.04
N VAL A 169 21.34 4.75 -2.57
CA VAL A 169 20.40 5.85 -2.34
C VAL A 169 20.85 7.05 -3.13
N TYR A 170 19.93 7.69 -3.84
CA TYR A 170 20.25 8.89 -4.60
C TYR A 170 19.10 9.90 -4.54
N VAL A 171 19.44 11.16 -4.75
CA VAL A 171 18.52 12.30 -4.63
C VAL A 171 18.45 13.03 -5.96
N GLU A 172 17.22 13.27 -6.41
CA GLU A 172 16.94 14.03 -7.63
C GLU A 172 16.25 15.35 -7.30
N ASP A 173 16.66 16.40 -8.00
CA ASP A 173 15.95 17.69 -8.00
C ASP A 173 14.65 17.64 -8.82
N THR A 174 13.99 18.79 -8.95
CA THR A 174 12.73 18.91 -9.69
C THR A 174 12.84 18.63 -11.19
N LYS A 175 14.07 18.68 -11.73
CA LYS A 175 14.39 18.43 -13.14
C LYS A 175 14.88 17.00 -13.37
N GLY A 176 14.95 16.17 -12.34
CA GLY A 176 15.49 14.80 -12.41
C GLY A 176 17.02 14.75 -12.36
N THR A 177 17.69 15.85 -12.03
CA THR A 177 19.15 15.89 -11.89
C THR A 177 19.54 15.18 -10.60
N ARG A 178 20.38 14.14 -10.71
CA ARG A 178 20.93 13.43 -9.54
C ARG A 178 22.01 14.28 -8.87
N LEU A 179 21.74 14.80 -7.68
CA LEU A 179 22.65 15.70 -6.95
C LEU A 179 23.43 15.02 -5.83
N PHE A 180 22.85 13.99 -5.21
CA PHE A 180 23.50 13.21 -4.15
C PHE A 180 23.37 11.72 -4.45
N GLN A 181 24.41 10.97 -4.09
CA GLN A 181 24.46 9.51 -4.24
C GLN A 181 25.23 8.91 -3.07
N PHE A 182 24.64 7.89 -2.46
CA PHE A 182 25.19 7.10 -1.37
C PHE A 182 25.22 5.65 -1.84
N GLU A 183 26.41 5.18 -2.21
CA GLU A 183 26.61 3.82 -2.68
C GLU A 183 26.86 2.87 -1.52
N ASN A 184 26.53 1.59 -1.72
CA ASN A 184 26.84 0.50 -0.80
C ASN A 184 26.41 0.77 0.66
N LEU A 185 25.25 1.40 0.85
CA LEU A 185 24.71 1.63 2.19
C LEU A 185 24.27 0.30 2.80
N ASP A 186 24.96 -0.12 3.86
CA ASP A 186 24.54 -1.25 4.67
C ASP A 186 23.36 -0.85 5.58
N LEU A 187 22.20 -1.43 5.31
CA LEU A 187 20.98 -1.28 6.12
C LEU A 187 21.08 -2.11 7.41
N GLN A 188 21.97 -1.72 8.32
CA GLN A 188 22.20 -2.41 9.59
C GLN A 188 20.91 -2.57 10.39
N LYS A 189 20.55 -3.81 10.75
CA LYS A 189 19.26 -4.14 11.39
C LYS A 189 18.06 -3.54 10.63
N GLY A 190 18.16 -3.47 9.31
CA GLY A 190 17.14 -2.92 8.43
C GLY A 190 17.00 -1.40 8.44
N LEU A 191 17.89 -0.63 9.09
CA LEU A 191 17.76 0.83 9.19
C LEU A 191 19.08 1.54 8.85
N VAL A 192 19.00 2.60 8.05
CA VAL A 192 20.09 3.56 7.90
C VAL A 192 19.54 4.98 7.96
N GLN A 193 20.34 5.90 8.50
CA GLN A 193 20.06 7.32 8.54
C GLN A 193 21.14 8.07 7.77
N ARG A 194 20.72 9.06 6.99
CA ARG A 194 21.59 9.90 6.18
C ARG A 194 21.01 11.31 6.11
N ASP A 195 21.86 12.23 5.72
CA ASP A 195 21.50 13.61 5.53
C ASP A 195 22.34 14.21 4.40
N PHE A 196 21.84 15.32 3.84
CA PHE A 196 22.55 16.11 2.86
C PHE A 196 22.14 17.59 2.96
N PRO A 197 23.07 18.53 2.74
CA PRO A 197 22.76 19.95 2.76
C PRO A 197 22.08 20.37 1.44
N LEU A 198 21.06 21.23 1.52
CA LEU A 198 20.60 22.02 0.38
C LEU A 198 21.53 23.23 0.23
N SER A 199 21.82 23.62 -1.01
CA SER A 199 22.50 24.88 -1.30
C SER A 199 21.68 26.08 -0.81
N ASP A 200 22.32 27.25 -0.71
CA ASP A 200 21.65 28.51 -0.38
C ASP A 200 20.68 28.97 -1.49
N GLU A 201 20.93 28.54 -2.74
CA GLU A 201 20.08 28.80 -3.90
C GLU A 201 19.73 27.48 -4.64
N PRO A 202 18.91 26.58 -4.03
CA PRO A 202 18.54 25.32 -4.65
C PRO A 202 17.40 25.52 -5.65
N VAL A 203 17.22 24.55 -6.56
CA VAL A 203 16.02 24.53 -7.42
C VAL A 203 14.79 24.31 -6.55
N LEU A 204 13.84 25.25 -6.56
CA LEU A 204 12.60 25.15 -5.81
C LEU A 204 11.63 24.15 -6.44
N GLY A 205 10.83 23.47 -5.60
CA GLY A 205 9.75 22.56 -5.98
C GLY A 205 9.90 21.16 -5.38
N ARG A 206 9.39 20.14 -6.07
CA ARG A 206 9.34 18.76 -5.57
C ARG A 206 10.61 17.97 -5.90
N TRP A 207 11.31 17.55 -4.85
CA TRP A 207 12.50 16.70 -4.91
C TRP A 207 12.16 15.25 -4.56
N SER A 208 13.01 14.32 -4.97
CA SER A 208 12.82 12.89 -4.76
C SER A 208 14.05 12.23 -4.15
N ILE A 209 13.84 11.37 -3.15
CA ILE A 209 14.85 10.44 -2.63
C ILE A 209 14.47 9.05 -3.12
N LYS A 210 15.38 8.39 -3.82
CA LYS A 210 15.19 7.06 -4.38
C LYS A 210 16.17 6.08 -3.75
N VAL A 211 15.68 4.87 -3.45
CA VAL A 211 16.44 3.78 -2.87
C VAL A 211 16.33 2.57 -3.78
N LYS A 212 17.47 2.09 -4.27
CA LYS A 212 17.60 0.90 -5.08
C LYS A 212 18.25 -0.23 -4.27
N ASN A 213 17.61 -1.39 -4.25
CA ASN A 213 18.09 -2.60 -3.57
C ASN A 213 17.82 -3.81 -4.46
N GLY A 214 18.84 -4.27 -5.19
CA GLY A 214 18.68 -5.25 -6.27
C GLY A 214 17.72 -4.74 -7.33
N ASP A 215 16.70 -5.53 -7.67
CA ASP A 215 15.67 -5.19 -8.67
C ASP A 215 14.53 -4.31 -8.11
N SER A 216 14.58 -3.97 -6.82
CA SER A 216 13.56 -3.15 -6.18
C SER A 216 14.03 -1.71 -6.06
N GLU A 217 13.23 -0.79 -6.59
CA GLU A 217 13.39 0.65 -6.37
C GLU A 217 12.17 1.19 -5.64
N GLN A 218 12.38 2.06 -4.66
CA GLN A 218 11.33 2.81 -3.96
C GLN A 218 11.72 4.29 -3.88
N SER A 219 10.73 5.16 -3.82
CA SER A 219 10.96 6.61 -3.77
C SER A 219 10.03 7.30 -2.78
N THR A 220 10.50 8.43 -2.25
CA THR A 220 9.66 9.39 -1.52
C THR A 220 9.98 10.80 -1.99
N ASN A 221 9.00 11.69 -1.87
CA ASN A 221 9.15 13.07 -2.28
C ASN A 221 9.13 14.02 -1.08
N PHE A 222 9.83 15.14 -1.22
CA PHE A 222 9.74 16.28 -0.32
C PHE A 222 9.71 17.57 -1.14
N GLU A 223 9.27 18.67 -0.55
CA GLU A 223 9.20 19.97 -1.22
C GLU A 223 10.29 20.90 -0.69
N VAL A 224 10.93 21.65 -1.59
CA VAL A 224 11.87 22.74 -1.27
C VAL A 224 11.21 24.03 -1.72
N LYS A 225 10.96 24.95 -0.78
CA LYS A 225 10.46 26.28 -1.10
C LYS A 225 10.91 27.31 -0.09
N GLU A 226 10.93 28.56 -0.54
CA GLU A 226 11.05 29.67 0.38
C GLU A 226 9.77 29.80 1.20
N TYR A 227 9.90 29.74 2.52
CA TYR A 227 8.79 30.03 3.41
C TYR A 227 9.26 30.74 4.67
N VAL A 228 8.40 31.62 5.18
CA VAL A 228 8.51 32.15 6.53
C VAL A 228 7.67 31.26 7.44
N LEU A 229 8.17 30.95 8.64
CA LEU A 229 7.40 30.15 9.59
C LEU A 229 6.13 30.95 9.97
N PRO A 230 4.92 30.45 9.66
CA PRO A 230 3.71 31.18 9.98
C PRO A 230 3.58 31.28 11.51
N LYS A 231 3.35 32.50 12.01
CA LYS A 231 3.16 32.76 13.43
C LYS A 231 1.74 32.41 13.92
N PHE A 232 0.86 32.05 13.00
CA PHE A 232 -0.52 31.70 13.31
C PHE A 232 -1.04 30.66 12.30
N GLU A 233 -2.03 29.88 12.74
CA GLU A 233 -2.74 28.90 11.93
C GLU A 233 -4.20 29.35 11.81
N VAL A 234 -4.73 29.36 10.58
CA VAL A 234 -6.16 29.57 10.32
C VAL A 234 -6.78 28.24 9.92
N LYS A 235 -7.64 27.68 10.78
CA LYS A 235 -8.44 26.48 10.47
C LYS A 235 -9.81 26.91 9.98
N ILE A 236 -10.06 26.71 8.69
CA ILE A 236 -11.40 26.89 8.11
C ILE A 236 -12.11 25.54 8.14
N LYS A 237 -13.27 25.49 8.80
CA LYS A 237 -14.13 24.31 8.81
C LYS A 237 -15.28 24.54 7.86
N PHE A 238 -15.42 23.63 6.89
CA PHE A 238 -16.58 23.52 6.02
C PHE A 238 -17.46 22.35 6.48
N PRO A 239 -18.77 22.37 6.20
CA PRO A 239 -19.61 21.19 6.37
C PRO A 239 -19.16 20.07 5.42
N SER A 240 -19.42 18.81 5.80
CA SER A 240 -19.04 17.65 4.99
C SER A 240 -19.82 17.52 3.68
N PHE A 241 -21.00 18.12 3.59
CA PHE A 241 -21.80 18.24 2.38
C PHE A 241 -22.65 19.52 2.44
N VAL A 242 -23.03 20.03 1.27
CA VAL A 242 -23.97 21.14 1.10
C VAL A 242 -24.98 20.71 0.04
N LEU A 243 -26.26 21.02 0.25
CA LEU A 243 -27.31 20.74 -0.74
C LEU A 243 -27.12 21.67 -1.95
N ALA A 244 -27.40 21.19 -3.17
CA ALA A 244 -27.21 21.97 -4.40
C ALA A 244 -28.00 23.29 -4.44
N ASN A 245 -29.06 23.40 -3.63
CA ASN A 245 -29.91 24.57 -3.49
C ASN A 245 -29.63 25.40 -2.22
N ALA A 246 -28.62 25.05 -1.42
CA ALA A 246 -28.29 25.77 -0.21
C ALA A 246 -27.25 26.86 -0.48
N GLU A 247 -27.49 28.05 0.08
CA GLU A 247 -26.57 29.18 -0.03
C GLU A 247 -25.27 28.90 0.76
N PRO A 248 -24.07 29.00 0.17
CA PRO A 248 -22.82 28.61 0.83
C PRO A 248 -22.43 29.45 2.05
N ALA A 249 -23.10 30.59 2.25
CA ALA A 249 -22.62 31.71 3.05
C ALA A 249 -22.73 31.53 4.58
N GLY A 250 -23.40 30.48 5.08
CA GLY A 250 -23.70 30.34 6.51
C GLY A 250 -22.95 29.22 7.27
N ALA A 251 -22.26 28.31 6.57
CA ALA A 251 -21.81 27.05 7.18
C ALA A 251 -20.30 26.96 7.49
N ALA A 252 -19.52 27.98 7.13
CA ALA A 252 -18.08 27.96 7.33
C ALA A 252 -17.66 28.75 8.58
N SER A 253 -16.94 28.09 9.49
CA SER A 253 -16.33 28.75 10.66
C SER A 253 -14.81 28.81 10.49
N ALA A 254 -14.21 29.97 10.72
CA ALA A 254 -12.76 30.12 10.79
C ALA A 254 -12.29 30.16 12.25
N ARG A 255 -11.25 29.41 12.57
CA ARG A 255 -10.54 29.47 13.84
C ARG A 255 -9.12 29.94 13.61
N ILE A 256 -8.70 30.99 14.30
CA ILE A 256 -7.31 31.47 14.25
C ILE A 256 -6.63 31.09 15.55
N ARG A 257 -5.47 30.45 15.45
CA ARG A 257 -4.56 30.15 16.57
C ARG A 257 -3.25 30.87 16.36
N PHE A 258 -2.85 31.69 17.32
CA PHE A 258 -1.54 32.34 17.28
C PHE A 258 -0.53 31.54 18.09
N LEU A 259 0.71 31.50 17.61
CA LEU A 259 1.86 30.99 18.34
C LEU A 259 2.68 32.20 18.82
N PHE A 260 2.60 32.50 20.12
CA PHE A 260 3.45 33.51 20.75
C PHE A 260 4.52 32.84 21.60
N ILE A 261 5.76 33.30 21.44
CA ILE A 261 6.86 33.01 22.36
C ILE A 261 7.04 34.30 23.17
N VAL A 262 6.69 34.29 24.46
CA VAL A 262 6.93 35.44 25.34
C VAL A 262 8.41 35.41 25.73
N THR A 263 9.23 36.28 25.14
CA THR A 263 10.68 36.31 25.37
C THR A 263 11.09 37.22 26.52
N HIS A 264 10.23 38.10 27.03
CA HIS A 264 10.50 38.88 28.24
C HIS A 264 9.22 39.19 29.04
N ILE A 265 9.19 38.76 30.30
CA ILE A 265 8.34 39.34 31.34
C ILE A 265 9.29 39.93 32.38
N SER A 266 9.33 41.25 32.49
CA SER A 266 10.00 41.92 33.63
C SER A 266 9.01 41.91 34.80
N ILE A 267 9.19 40.97 35.73
CA ILE A 267 8.59 41.06 37.06
C ILE A 267 9.73 41.38 38.01
N GLY A 268 9.58 42.45 38.79
CA GLY A 268 10.54 42.85 39.82
C GLY A 268 10.94 41.65 40.70
N SER A 269 12.25 41.43 40.78
CA SER A 269 12.97 40.57 41.72
C SER A 269 12.29 39.24 42.12
N SER A 270 12.14 38.30 41.18
CA SER A 270 12.53 36.88 41.34
C SER A 270 11.88 36.01 40.26
N ALA A 271 12.71 35.17 39.63
CA ALA A 271 12.39 34.07 38.71
C ALA A 271 11.59 34.43 37.44
N ALA A 272 12.30 34.64 36.32
CA ALA A 272 11.71 34.62 34.99
C ALA A 272 11.32 33.17 34.60
N THR A 273 10.03 32.90 34.41
CA THR A 273 9.54 31.65 33.83
C THR A 273 9.12 31.90 32.39
N LEU A 274 9.67 31.13 31.45
CA LEU A 274 9.21 31.10 30.06
C LEU A 274 7.83 30.45 30.01
N LEU A 275 6.78 31.24 29.77
CA LEU A 275 5.43 30.73 29.53
C LEU A 275 5.13 30.78 28.03
N SER A 276 4.86 29.62 27.44
CA SER A 276 4.19 29.54 26.14
C SER A 276 2.68 29.45 26.36
N GLY A 277 1.91 30.18 25.56
CA GLY A 277 0.44 30.21 25.64
C GLY A 277 -0.20 30.26 24.25
N PHE A 278 -1.47 29.90 24.17
CA PHE A 278 -2.25 29.90 22.92
C PHE A 278 -3.51 30.76 23.08
N ASP A 279 -3.69 31.76 22.24
CA ASP A 279 -4.98 32.46 22.08
C ASP A 279 -5.76 31.89 20.90
N THR A 280 -7.07 31.72 21.08
CA THR A 280 -7.99 31.18 20.06
C THR A 280 -9.13 32.14 19.80
N PHE A 281 -9.32 32.53 18.53
CA PHE A 281 -10.43 33.38 18.09
C PHE A 281 -11.31 32.63 17.08
N ASN A 282 -12.63 32.72 17.22
CA ASN A 282 -13.62 32.13 16.30
C ASN A 282 -14.34 33.24 15.54
N PHE A 283 -14.42 33.11 14.21
CA PHE A 283 -15.16 34.05 13.36
C PHE A 283 -16.12 33.29 12.43
N PRO A 284 -17.38 33.73 12.29
CA PRO A 284 -18.24 33.30 11.18
C PRO A 284 -17.73 33.91 9.86
N LEU A 285 -17.63 33.11 8.80
CA LEU A 285 -17.28 33.60 7.47
C LEU A 285 -18.57 33.93 6.71
N TYR A 286 -18.84 35.22 6.48
CA TYR A 286 -19.95 35.67 5.65
C TYR A 286 -19.46 35.90 4.22
N GLY A 287 -20.03 35.17 3.26
CA GLY A 287 -19.83 35.45 1.83
C GLY A 287 -20.57 36.71 1.43
N LYS A 288 -19.89 37.66 0.76
CA LYS A 288 -20.60 38.69 -0.01
C LYS A 288 -21.28 38.00 -1.20
N PRO A 289 -22.57 38.26 -1.48
CA PRO A 289 -23.15 37.89 -2.77
C PRO A 289 -22.36 38.63 -3.87
N GLY A 290 -21.92 37.87 -4.88
CA GLY A 290 -21.16 38.39 -6.02
C GLY A 290 -21.96 39.38 -6.85
N LEU A 291 -21.23 40.34 -7.43
CA LEU A 291 -21.63 41.13 -8.60
C LEU A 291 -21.63 40.25 -9.85
#